data_AF-A0A8H7EK88-F1
#
_entry.id   AF-A0A8H7EK88-F1
#
_cell.length_a   1.000
_cell.length_b   1.000
_cell.length_c   1.000
_cell.angle_alpha   90.00
_cell.angle_beta   90.00
_cell.angle_gamma   90.00
#
_symmetry.space_group_name_H-M   'P 1'
#
loop_
_entity.id
_entity.type
_entity.pdbx_description
1 polymer ?
#
loop_
_entity_poly.entity_id
_entity_poly.type
_entity_poly.pdbx_seq_one_letter_code
_entity_poly.pdbx_strand_id
1 'polypeptide(L)'
;MANNRGTNDTIPGFELIAPSIWELDPRSAPVFPRFSSNDLTAPSLILLCTWTGAQNRYIAKYTAEYRALFPSTRIMVITTSAKDLCFRNSARKQWRMRPAIECISNYQYLPEQTPGAGILLHVFSEGGSNKACELAEAHYRFTGMRLPVSAICLDSTPGHPRYLRLCEALNKSLPQIPVLRHIAILFASLVLGCIWMLYIGIKGFENNVISRTRRRIIDPTYFDPSAPRCYLYSKSDTLIAWQDVSEHVEETETAGIPVIDIPFETSEHVGHAKEDPQRYWDAVMTTWQQAQIREKHTPHLTFSETGCVVLDLPKFPEFSEREWKDTDSLRNFLEVMRW
;
A
#
# COMPACT_ATOMS: atom_id res chain seq x y z
N MET A 1 -14.86 -15.34 32.93
CA MET A 1 -14.64 -16.36 31.88
C MET A 1 -13.64 -15.80 30.90
N ALA A 2 -12.40 -16.28 30.98
CA ALA A 2 -11.29 -15.85 30.15
C ALA A 2 -11.54 -16.28 28.69
N ASN A 3 -11.65 -15.31 27.79
CA ASN A 3 -11.86 -15.57 26.38
C ASN A 3 -10.49 -15.67 25.70
N ASN A 4 -10.13 -16.88 25.26
CA ASN A 4 -8.97 -17.22 24.45
C ASN A 4 -8.88 -16.29 23.22
N ARG A 5 -8.08 -15.22 23.30
CA ARG A 5 -7.55 -14.56 22.10
C ARG A 5 -6.37 -15.41 21.64
N GLY A 6 -6.63 -16.23 20.62
CA GLY A 6 -5.65 -17.13 20.04
C GLY A 6 -4.39 -16.38 19.57
N THR A 7 -3.26 -17.00 19.82
CA THR A 7 -1.88 -16.58 19.52
C THR A 7 -1.53 -16.48 18.02
N ASN A 8 -2.51 -16.22 17.15
CA ASN A 8 -2.37 -16.30 15.68
C ASN A 8 -2.52 -14.95 14.94
N ASP A 9 -2.80 -13.85 15.63
CA ASP A 9 -3.09 -12.55 14.99
C ASP A 9 -1.87 -11.64 14.79
N THR A 10 -0.66 -12.06 15.20
CA THR A 10 0.55 -11.25 15.12
C THR A 10 1.38 -11.56 13.87
N ILE A 11 1.97 -10.55 13.24
CA ILE A 11 3.01 -10.76 12.22
C ILE A 11 4.33 -11.05 12.97
N PRO A 12 5.02 -12.17 12.71
CA PRO A 12 6.21 -12.54 13.48
C PRO A 12 7.30 -11.46 13.47
N GLY A 13 7.70 -11.00 14.66
CA GLY A 13 8.72 -9.96 14.85
C GLY A 13 8.21 -8.53 14.73
N PHE A 14 6.94 -8.30 14.38
CA PHE A 14 6.38 -6.96 14.26
C PHE A 14 5.60 -6.56 15.52
N GLU A 15 5.73 -5.29 15.89
CA GLU A 15 4.92 -4.62 16.89
C GLU A 15 3.71 -3.94 16.23
N LEU A 16 2.56 -3.98 16.89
CA LEU A 16 1.35 -3.29 16.42
C LEU A 16 1.36 -1.85 16.92
N ILE A 17 1.69 -0.89 16.06
CA ILE A 17 1.74 0.54 16.43
C ILE A 17 0.38 1.24 16.31
N ALA A 18 -0.51 0.74 15.45
CA ALA A 18 -1.88 1.24 15.33
C ALA A 18 -2.78 0.17 14.70
N PRO A 19 -4.12 0.31 14.77
CA PRO A 19 -5.01 -0.66 14.15
C PRO A 19 -4.70 -0.77 12.64
N SER A 20 -4.31 -1.97 12.20
CA SER A 20 -3.83 -2.32 10.85
C SER A 20 -2.44 -1.80 10.44
N ILE A 21 -1.62 -1.30 11.36
CA ILE A 21 -0.26 -0.84 11.09
C ILE A 21 0.70 -1.56 12.02
N TRP A 22 1.65 -2.26 11.42
CA TRP A 22 2.65 -3.07 12.09
C TRP A 22 4.04 -2.55 11.73
N GLU A 23 4.96 -2.58 12.68
CA GLU A 23 6.33 -2.12 12.49
C GLU A 23 7.34 -3.13 13.01
N LEU A 24 8.41 -3.30 12.25
CA LEU A 24 9.60 -4.04 12.63
C LEU A 24 10.77 -3.05 12.70
N ASP A 25 11.28 -2.82 13.90
CA ASP A 25 12.56 -2.13 14.10
C ASP A 25 13.69 -3.18 14.09
N PRO A 26 14.66 -3.11 13.17
CA PRO A 26 15.76 -4.06 13.13
C PRO A 26 16.62 -4.03 14.40
N ARG A 27 16.58 -2.96 15.20
CA ARG A 27 17.29 -2.85 16.49
C ARG A 27 16.72 -3.76 17.58
N SER A 28 15.50 -4.26 17.43
CA SER A 28 14.90 -5.22 18.36
C SER A 28 15.09 -6.68 17.93
N ALA A 29 15.74 -6.94 16.79
CA ALA A 29 16.07 -8.28 16.30
C ALA A 29 17.58 -8.58 16.46
N PRO A 30 17.99 -9.85 16.64
CA PRO A 30 19.39 -10.22 16.76
C PRO A 30 20.18 -9.86 15.49
N VAL A 31 21.34 -9.23 15.70
CA VAL A 31 22.24 -8.71 14.67
C VAL A 31 22.76 -9.86 13.81
N PHE A 32 22.38 -9.90 12.54
CA PHE A 32 23.06 -10.75 11.53
C PHE A 32 24.30 -10.03 10.99
N PRO A 33 25.40 -10.75 10.71
CA PRO A 33 26.65 -10.14 10.29
C PRO A 33 26.48 -9.35 8.98
N ARG A 34 27.09 -8.16 8.95
CA ARG A 34 27.14 -7.27 7.80
C ARG A 34 27.86 -7.97 6.64
N PHE A 35 27.11 -8.41 5.63
CA PHE A 35 27.67 -8.69 4.32
C PHE A 35 27.58 -7.41 3.49
N SER A 36 28.61 -6.58 3.61
CA SER A 36 28.85 -5.45 2.73
C SER A 36 29.52 -5.94 1.46
N SER A 37 28.73 -6.17 0.41
CA SER A 37 29.21 -6.24 -0.96
C SER A 37 28.07 -5.88 -1.91
N ASN A 38 27.83 -4.57 -2.06
CA ASN A 38 27.44 -3.86 -3.28
C ASN A 38 27.16 -2.40 -2.90
N ASP A 39 27.51 -1.45 -3.77
CA ASP A 39 27.40 0.02 -3.62
C ASP A 39 25.94 0.56 -3.50
N LEU A 40 25.02 -0.28 -3.06
CA LEU A 40 23.60 -0.01 -2.92
C LEU A 40 23.27 0.38 -1.48
N THR A 41 22.94 1.65 -1.27
CA THR A 41 22.43 2.14 0.01
C THR A 41 21.10 1.47 0.32
N ALA A 42 20.94 0.95 1.53
CA ALA A 42 19.67 0.38 1.98
C ALA A 42 18.61 1.48 2.16
N PRO A 43 17.31 1.19 1.90
CA PRO A 43 16.23 2.12 2.21
C PRO A 43 16.18 2.41 3.72
N SER A 44 15.74 3.61 4.10
CA SER A 44 15.49 3.92 5.52
C SER A 44 14.25 3.20 6.05
N LEU A 45 13.27 3.00 5.17
CA LEU A 45 12.02 2.31 5.44
C LEU A 45 11.57 1.53 4.20
N ILE A 46 11.15 0.29 4.44
CA ILE A 46 10.37 -0.51 3.49
C ILE A 46 8.92 -0.49 3.95
N LEU A 47 8.03 -0.01 3.10
CA LEU A 47 6.61 0.15 3.40
C LEU A 47 5.79 -0.83 2.56
N LEU A 48 5.07 -1.74 3.20
CA LEU A 48 4.19 -2.71 2.54
C LEU A 48 2.72 -2.31 2.73
N CYS A 49 2.00 -2.06 1.65
CA CYS A 49 0.54 -1.94 1.66
C CYS A 49 -0.07 -3.24 1.16
N THR A 50 -0.60 -4.07 2.08
CA THR A 50 -1.01 -5.44 1.74
C THR A 50 -2.34 -5.49 0.99
N TRP A 51 -2.56 -6.59 0.28
CA TRP A 51 -3.85 -6.92 -0.31
C TRP A 51 -4.92 -7.14 0.77
N THR A 52 -6.18 -7.13 0.33
CA THR A 52 -7.35 -7.26 1.20
C THR A 52 -7.40 -8.63 1.85
N GLY A 53 -7.40 -8.67 3.19
CA GLY A 53 -7.49 -9.93 3.94
C GLY A 53 -6.22 -10.77 3.89
N ALA A 54 -5.07 -10.16 3.60
CA ALA A 54 -3.78 -10.82 3.63
C ALA A 54 -3.54 -11.52 4.98
N GLN A 55 -3.21 -12.82 4.94
CA GLN A 55 -2.88 -13.56 6.15
C GLN A 55 -1.42 -13.30 6.55
N ASN A 56 -1.16 -13.19 7.85
CA ASN A 56 0.17 -12.88 8.40
C ASN A 56 1.26 -13.82 7.87
N ARG A 57 0.96 -15.11 7.67
CA ARG A 57 1.91 -16.09 7.11
C ARG A 57 2.39 -15.78 5.69
N TYR A 58 1.59 -15.10 4.88
CA TYR A 58 1.97 -14.72 3.52
C TYR A 58 2.77 -13.42 3.54
N ILE A 59 2.36 -12.45 4.36
CA ILE A 59 3.12 -11.22 4.62
C ILE A 59 4.52 -11.55 5.16
N ALA A 60 4.61 -12.54 6.05
CA ALA A 60 5.88 -13.00 6.63
C ALA A 60 6.90 -13.45 5.57
N LYS A 61 6.45 -14.00 4.43
CA LYS A 61 7.36 -14.42 3.35
C LYS A 61 8.05 -13.22 2.70
N TYR A 62 7.26 -12.20 2.32
CA TYR A 62 7.80 -10.97 1.73
C TYR A 62 8.70 -10.20 2.70
N THR A 63 8.28 -10.10 3.96
CA THR A 63 9.08 -9.41 4.98
C THR A 63 10.36 -10.17 5.32
N ALA A 64 10.36 -11.50 5.28
CA ALA A 64 11.59 -12.30 5.44
C ALA A 64 12.60 -12.05 4.32
N GLU A 65 12.15 -11.99 3.06
CA GLU A 65 13.03 -11.66 1.93
C GLU A 65 13.57 -10.23 2.04
N TYR A 66 12.72 -9.26 2.38
CA TYR A 66 13.20 -7.89 2.63
C TYR A 66 14.20 -7.79 3.78
N ARG A 67 14.06 -8.61 4.83
CA ARG A 67 15.05 -8.69 5.91
C ARG A 67 16.36 -9.31 5.45
N ALA A 68 16.33 -10.25 4.51
CA ALA A 68 17.53 -10.82 3.93
C ALA A 68 18.25 -9.81 3.01
N LEU A 69 17.48 -9.09 2.19
CA LEU A 69 17.99 -8.06 1.27
C LEU A 69 18.50 -6.81 2.01
N PHE A 70 17.80 -6.36 3.05
CA PHE A 70 18.10 -5.15 3.81
C PHE A 70 18.03 -5.37 5.32
N PRO A 71 19.03 -6.03 5.94
CA PRO A 71 18.98 -6.45 7.35
C PRO A 71 18.85 -5.30 8.37
N SER A 72 19.28 -4.09 8.00
CA SER A 72 19.26 -2.89 8.86
C SER A 72 18.09 -1.95 8.60
N THR A 73 17.18 -2.31 7.69
CA THR A 73 16.07 -1.45 7.30
C THR A 73 14.82 -1.73 8.13
N ARG A 74 14.12 -0.67 8.52
CA ARG A 74 12.80 -0.77 9.16
C ARG A 74 11.77 -1.25 8.16
N ILE A 75 10.84 -2.08 8.61
CA ILE A 75 9.73 -2.52 7.77
C ILE A 75 8.42 -2.10 8.43
N MET A 76 7.59 -1.35 7.71
CA MET A 76 6.23 -1.03 8.12
C MET A 76 5.25 -1.76 7.22
N VAL A 77 4.31 -2.48 7.81
CA VAL A 77 3.24 -3.19 7.10
C VAL A 77 1.91 -2.54 7.45
N ILE A 78 1.22 -2.01 6.44
CA ILE A 78 -0.14 -1.50 6.56
C ILE A 78 -1.09 -2.53 5.94
N THR A 79 -1.87 -3.19 6.80
CA THR A 79 -2.82 -4.22 6.36
C THR A 79 -4.13 -3.62 5.85
N THR A 80 -4.73 -4.30 4.88
CA THR A 80 -6.01 -3.90 4.30
C THR A 80 -7.09 -4.91 4.66
N SER A 81 -8.19 -4.43 5.27
CA SER A 81 -9.38 -5.25 5.53
C SER A 81 -10.50 -4.92 4.54
N ALA A 82 -11.39 -5.89 4.27
CA ALA A 82 -12.56 -5.65 3.42
C ALA A 82 -13.46 -4.51 3.95
N LYS A 83 -13.50 -4.33 5.27
CA LYS A 83 -14.19 -3.21 5.93
C LYS A 83 -13.59 -1.85 5.56
N ASP A 84 -12.27 -1.80 5.32
CA ASP A 84 -11.59 -0.59 4.87
C ASP A 84 -11.95 -0.23 3.43
N LEU A 85 -12.22 -1.20 2.55
CA LEU A 85 -12.67 -0.90 1.19
C LEU A 85 -14.13 -0.45 1.16
N CYS A 86 -15.04 -1.23 1.78
CA CYS A 86 -16.46 -1.12 1.49
C CYS A 86 -17.25 -0.14 2.38
N PHE A 87 -16.80 0.12 3.61
CA PHE A 87 -17.69 0.71 4.64
C PHE A 87 -17.13 1.92 5.40
N ARG A 88 -15.93 2.40 5.07
CA ARG A 88 -15.25 3.46 5.86
C ARG A 88 -15.09 4.76 5.06
N ASN A 89 -15.41 5.89 5.69
CA ASN A 89 -15.21 7.25 5.14
C ASN A 89 -13.70 7.54 4.98
N SER A 90 -13.31 8.11 3.84
CA SER A 90 -11.93 8.49 3.52
C SER A 90 -11.28 9.37 4.60
N ALA A 91 -12.00 10.32 5.19
CA ALA A 91 -11.46 11.16 6.28
C ALA A 91 -11.05 10.34 7.52
N ARG A 92 -11.87 9.35 7.90
CA ARG A 92 -11.56 8.42 9.01
C ARG A 92 -10.42 7.46 8.65
N LYS A 93 -10.34 7.02 7.39
CA LYS A 93 -9.21 6.20 6.91
C LYS A 93 -7.90 6.98 7.03
N GLN A 94 -7.89 8.23 6.57
CA GLN A 94 -6.73 9.11 6.57
C GLN A 94 -6.31 9.49 7.99
N TRP A 95 -7.26 9.79 8.87
CA TRP A 95 -6.97 10.03 10.29
C TRP A 95 -6.26 8.85 10.94
N ARG A 96 -6.67 7.62 10.63
CA ARG A 96 -6.02 6.40 11.16
C ARG A 96 -4.62 6.14 10.57
N MET A 97 -4.22 6.84 9.52
CA MET A 97 -2.83 6.80 9.03
C MET A 97 -1.91 7.69 9.83
N ARG A 98 -2.42 8.52 10.74
CA ARG A 98 -1.61 9.46 11.52
C ARG A 98 -0.41 8.80 12.22
N PRO A 99 -0.53 7.63 12.89
CA PRO A 99 0.64 6.99 13.50
C PRO A 99 1.72 6.59 12.47
N ALA A 100 1.31 6.10 11.30
CA ALA A 100 2.27 5.79 10.22
C ALA A 100 2.96 7.07 9.72
N ILE A 101 2.23 8.18 9.61
CA ILE A 101 2.75 9.47 9.12
C ILE A 101 3.71 10.08 10.14
N GLU A 102 3.41 9.98 11.43
CA GLU A 102 4.31 10.37 12.51
C GLU A 102 5.61 9.55 12.46
N CYS A 103 5.54 8.22 12.28
CA CYS A 103 6.73 7.38 12.10
C CYS A 103 7.54 7.77 10.85
N ILE A 104 6.88 7.91 9.69
CA ILE A 104 7.52 8.32 8.42
C ILE A 104 8.23 9.67 8.58
N SER A 105 7.57 10.63 9.21
CA SER A 105 8.12 11.96 9.46
C SER A 105 9.34 11.86 10.36
N ASN A 106 9.25 11.14 11.48
CA ASN A 106 10.37 10.93 12.40
C ASN A 106 11.58 10.30 11.70
N TYR A 107 11.37 9.37 10.78
CA TYR A 107 12.46 8.75 10.01
C TYR A 107 13.10 9.67 9.00
N GLN A 108 12.36 10.63 8.45
CA GLN A 108 12.89 11.66 7.56
C GLN A 108 13.80 12.65 8.29
N TYR A 109 13.63 12.83 9.60
CA TYR A 109 14.40 13.77 10.43
C TYR A 109 15.48 13.11 11.29
N LEU A 110 15.71 11.79 11.19
CA LEU A 110 16.78 11.13 11.95
C LEU A 110 18.16 11.56 11.41
N PRO A 111 19.03 12.20 12.21
CA PRO A 111 20.33 12.73 11.77
C PRO A 111 21.36 11.67 11.33
N GLU A 112 21.10 10.39 11.58
CA GLU A 112 22.09 9.30 11.48
C GLU A 112 21.92 8.36 10.30
N GLN A 113 21.02 8.63 9.35
CA GLN A 113 20.97 7.85 8.11
C GLN A 113 21.43 8.70 6.94
N THR A 114 22.50 8.22 6.32
CA THR A 114 23.15 8.71 5.10
C THR A 114 22.22 9.54 4.21
N PRO A 115 22.64 10.74 3.76
CA PRO A 115 21.98 11.45 2.67
C PRO A 115 21.75 10.47 1.50
N GLY A 116 20.48 10.19 1.17
CA GLY A 116 20.10 9.17 0.17
C GLY A 116 19.37 7.93 0.70
N ALA A 117 18.88 7.91 1.95
CA ALA A 117 18.07 6.79 2.46
C ALA A 117 16.57 7.03 2.25
N GLY A 118 16.07 6.78 1.04
CA GLY A 118 14.65 6.92 0.67
C GLY A 118 13.72 5.80 1.21
N ILE A 119 12.43 5.93 0.92
CA ILE A 119 11.41 4.89 1.23
C ILE A 119 11.15 4.03 -0.01
N LEU A 120 11.18 2.71 0.16
CA LEU A 120 10.72 1.73 -0.84
C LEU A 120 9.29 1.31 -0.50
N LEU A 121 8.33 1.67 -1.35
CA LEU A 121 6.92 1.30 -1.20
C LEU A 121 6.61 0.07 -2.04
N HIS A 122 6.05 -0.97 -1.43
CA HIS A 122 5.54 -2.15 -2.11
C HIS A 122 4.04 -2.28 -1.86
N VAL A 123 3.28 -2.27 -2.95
CA VAL A 123 1.83 -2.24 -2.98
C VAL A 123 1.31 -3.53 -3.59
N PHE A 124 0.38 -4.20 -2.92
CA PHE A 124 -0.18 -5.47 -3.37
C PHE A 124 -1.67 -5.37 -3.65
N SER A 125 -2.07 -5.72 -4.88
CA SER A 125 -3.48 -5.73 -5.32
C SER A 125 -4.17 -4.37 -5.20
N GLU A 126 -5.44 -4.29 -5.60
CA GLU A 126 -6.25 -3.08 -5.45
C GLU A 126 -6.42 -2.63 -4.00
N GLY A 127 -6.42 -3.59 -3.07
CA GLY A 127 -6.50 -3.29 -1.64
C GLY A 127 -5.30 -2.51 -1.14
N GLY A 128 -4.09 -2.95 -1.52
CA GLY A 128 -2.85 -2.25 -1.21
C GLY A 128 -2.80 -0.89 -1.88
N SER A 129 -3.19 -0.81 -3.16
CA SER A 129 -3.17 0.44 -3.92
C SER A 129 -4.07 1.50 -3.31
N ASN A 130 -5.31 1.15 -2.96
CA ASN A 130 -6.19 2.07 -2.26
C ASN A 130 -5.57 2.52 -0.92
N LYS A 131 -4.91 1.60 -0.17
CA LYS A 131 -4.28 1.93 1.10
C LYS A 131 -3.10 2.89 0.94
N ALA A 132 -2.26 2.67 -0.07
CA ALA A 132 -1.14 3.54 -0.42
C ALA A 132 -1.62 4.94 -0.81
N CYS A 133 -2.67 5.05 -1.61
CA CYS A 133 -3.26 6.34 -1.96
C CYS A 133 -3.86 7.05 -0.74
N GLU A 134 -4.58 6.35 0.13
CA GLU A 134 -5.11 6.95 1.37
C GLU A 134 -3.98 7.42 2.30
N LEU A 135 -2.87 6.69 2.39
CA LEU A 135 -1.68 7.13 3.13
C LEU A 135 -1.06 8.37 2.51
N ALA A 136 -0.87 8.41 1.19
CA ALA A 136 -0.25 9.54 0.51
C ALA A 136 -1.14 10.80 0.58
N GLU A 137 -2.45 10.65 0.46
CA GLU A 137 -3.40 11.75 0.67
C GLU A 137 -3.40 12.25 2.11
N ALA A 138 -3.37 11.34 3.08
CA ALA A 138 -3.27 11.70 4.49
C ALA A 138 -1.96 12.44 4.78
N HIS A 139 -0.83 11.96 4.25
CA HIS A 139 0.47 12.60 4.40
C HIS A 139 0.45 14.02 3.84
N TYR A 140 -0.09 14.20 2.62
CA TYR A 140 -0.25 15.52 2.02
C TYR A 140 -1.15 16.44 2.85
N ARG A 141 -2.26 15.93 3.37
CA ARG A 141 -3.16 16.72 4.23
C ARG A 141 -2.53 17.13 5.56
N PHE A 142 -1.72 16.27 6.18
CA PHE A 142 -1.13 16.55 7.50
C PHE A 142 0.17 17.34 7.43
N THR A 143 0.96 17.17 6.37
CA THR A 143 2.30 17.77 6.27
C THR A 143 2.40 18.85 5.19
N GLY A 144 1.42 18.94 4.28
CA GLY A 144 1.51 19.77 3.06
C GLY A 144 2.46 19.20 2.00
N MET A 145 3.12 18.07 2.27
CA MET A 145 4.13 17.46 1.42
C MET A 145 3.63 16.14 0.85
N ARG A 146 4.04 15.81 -0.38
CA ARG A 146 3.81 14.48 -0.96
C ARG A 146 4.49 13.39 -0.13
N LEU A 147 4.03 12.14 -0.26
CA LEU A 147 4.65 11.02 0.45
C LEU A 147 6.10 10.84 -0.05
N PRO A 148 7.11 10.79 0.85
CA PRO A 148 8.53 10.81 0.46
C PRO A 148 9.03 9.42 0.03
N VAL A 149 8.40 8.86 -1.00
CA VAL A 149 8.74 7.56 -1.59
C VAL A 149 9.73 7.73 -2.73
N SER A 150 10.83 6.98 -2.68
CA SER A 150 11.88 7.02 -3.71
C SER A 150 11.66 5.96 -4.79
N ALA A 151 10.96 4.86 -4.49
CA ALA A 151 10.63 3.79 -5.44
C ALA A 151 9.30 3.13 -5.09
N ILE A 152 8.52 2.73 -6.10
CA ILE A 152 7.21 2.06 -5.92
C ILE A 152 7.21 0.74 -6.68
N CYS A 153 6.90 -0.36 -6.00
CA CYS A 153 6.60 -1.66 -6.60
C CYS A 153 5.10 -1.94 -6.50
N LEU A 154 4.47 -2.24 -7.63
CA LEU A 154 3.04 -2.50 -7.80
C LEU A 154 2.88 -3.98 -8.20
N ASP A 155 2.45 -4.81 -7.27
CA ASP A 155 2.21 -6.23 -7.47
C ASP A 155 0.71 -6.48 -7.72
N SER A 156 0.40 -6.98 -8.92
CA SER A 156 -0.95 -7.30 -9.37
C SER A 156 -1.92 -6.10 -9.30
N THR A 157 -1.48 -4.90 -9.68
CA THR A 157 -2.23 -3.63 -9.57
C THR A 157 -1.51 -2.53 -10.36
N PRO A 158 -2.16 -1.41 -10.76
CA PRO A 158 -3.60 -1.14 -10.71
C PRO A 158 -4.37 -1.72 -11.89
N GLY A 159 -5.59 -2.19 -11.62
CA GLY A 159 -6.53 -2.68 -12.61
C GLY A 159 -7.61 -1.66 -12.99
N HIS A 160 -8.63 -2.14 -13.70
CA HIS A 160 -9.89 -1.42 -13.92
C HIS A 160 -11.04 -2.02 -13.10
N PRO A 161 -12.14 -1.27 -12.92
CA PRO A 161 -13.34 -1.78 -12.26
C PRO A 161 -14.03 -2.84 -13.13
N ARG A 162 -13.70 -4.11 -12.91
CA ARG A 162 -14.27 -5.26 -13.64
C ARG A 162 -15.25 -6.03 -12.76
N TYR A 163 -16.54 -5.76 -12.94
CA TYR A 163 -17.64 -6.36 -12.15
C TYR A 163 -17.54 -7.89 -12.01
N LEU A 164 -17.40 -8.61 -13.13
CA LEU A 164 -17.39 -10.08 -13.15
C LEU A 164 -16.18 -10.68 -12.43
N ARG A 165 -15.01 -10.04 -12.56
CA ARG A 165 -13.79 -10.47 -11.84
C ARG A 165 -13.89 -10.19 -10.34
N LEU A 166 -14.55 -9.10 -9.94
CA LEU A 166 -14.85 -8.82 -8.55
C LEU A 166 -15.83 -9.84 -7.95
N CYS A 167 -16.86 -10.26 -8.72
CA CYS A 167 -17.72 -11.39 -8.35
C CYS A 167 -16.92 -12.68 -8.15
N GLU A 168 -15.97 -12.98 -9.06
CA GLU A 168 -15.12 -14.17 -8.95
C GLU A 168 -14.17 -14.10 -7.74
N ALA A 169 -13.60 -12.93 -7.45
CA ALA A 169 -12.76 -12.67 -6.28
C ALA A 169 -13.52 -12.92 -4.97
N LEU A 170 -14.76 -12.41 -4.88
CA LEU A 170 -15.64 -12.67 -3.75
C LEU A 170 -16.00 -14.15 -3.66
N ASN A 171 -16.32 -14.81 -4.78
CA ASN A 171 -16.60 -16.24 -4.81
C ASN A 171 -15.44 -17.08 -4.26
N LYS A 172 -14.20 -16.73 -4.58
CA LYS A 172 -12.99 -17.41 -4.06
C LYS A 172 -12.77 -17.15 -2.57
N SER A 173 -13.30 -16.04 -2.04
CA SER A 173 -13.17 -15.64 -0.63
C SER A 173 -14.26 -16.22 0.29
N LEU A 174 -15.32 -16.83 -0.28
CA LEU A 174 -16.43 -17.39 0.50
C LEU A 174 -16.12 -18.80 1.04
N PRO A 175 -16.67 -19.18 2.20
CA PRO A 175 -16.54 -20.54 2.72
C PRO A 175 -17.09 -21.55 1.71
N GLN A 176 -16.38 -22.65 1.47
CA GLN A 176 -16.83 -23.69 0.54
C GLN A 176 -18.00 -24.55 1.05
N ILE A 177 -18.78 -24.05 2.00
CA ILE A 177 -19.99 -24.69 2.51
C ILE A 177 -21.13 -24.38 1.54
N PRO A 178 -21.73 -25.36 0.85
CA PRO A 178 -22.57 -25.14 -0.33
C PRO A 178 -23.78 -24.22 -0.09
N VAL A 179 -24.51 -24.39 1.02
CA VAL A 179 -25.70 -23.57 1.33
C VAL A 179 -25.31 -22.12 1.66
N LEU A 180 -24.30 -21.94 2.52
CA LEU A 180 -23.80 -20.60 2.89
C LEU A 180 -23.18 -19.89 1.69
N ARG A 181 -22.53 -20.64 0.80
CA ARG A 181 -21.98 -20.15 -0.46
C ARG A 181 -23.09 -19.61 -1.36
N HIS A 182 -24.18 -20.34 -1.60
CA HIS A 182 -25.26 -19.82 -2.46
C HIS A 182 -25.91 -18.53 -1.91
N ILE A 183 -26.16 -18.48 -0.60
CA ILE A 183 -26.72 -17.28 0.05
C ILE A 183 -25.73 -16.11 -0.04
N ALA A 184 -24.44 -16.36 0.22
CA ALA A 184 -23.42 -15.32 0.17
C ALA A 184 -23.14 -14.84 -1.26
N ILE A 185 -23.22 -15.71 -2.27
CA ILE A 185 -23.10 -15.33 -3.69
C ILE A 185 -24.29 -14.46 -4.11
N LEU A 186 -25.52 -14.84 -3.74
CA LEU A 186 -26.71 -14.03 -4.02
C LEU A 186 -26.60 -12.65 -3.36
N PHE A 187 -26.23 -12.60 -2.09
CA PHE A 187 -26.05 -11.34 -1.36
C PHE A 187 -24.90 -10.51 -1.94
N ALA A 188 -23.75 -11.12 -2.23
CA ALA A 188 -22.61 -10.44 -2.84
C ALA A 188 -22.95 -9.90 -4.22
N SER A 189 -23.64 -10.68 -5.05
CA SER A 189 -24.07 -10.27 -6.40
C SER A 189 -25.10 -9.13 -6.34
N LEU A 190 -26.00 -9.15 -5.36
CA LEU A 190 -26.96 -8.07 -5.13
C LEU A 190 -26.24 -6.78 -4.69
N VAL A 191 -25.33 -6.88 -3.71
CA VAL A 191 -24.56 -5.72 -3.21
C VAL A 191 -23.66 -5.15 -4.31
N LEU A 192 -22.95 -6.00 -5.04
CA LEU A 192 -22.15 -5.60 -6.18
C LEU A 192 -23.01 -4.97 -7.26
N GLY A 193 -24.16 -5.56 -7.60
CA GLY A 193 -25.10 -5.03 -8.59
C GLY A 193 -25.61 -3.66 -8.20
N CYS A 194 -25.96 -3.45 -6.92
CA CYS A 194 -26.33 -2.14 -6.40
C CYS A 194 -25.16 -1.14 -6.50
N ILE A 195 -23.94 -1.53 -6.12
CA ILE A 195 -22.74 -0.69 -6.24
C ILE A 195 -22.49 -0.30 -7.70
N TRP A 196 -22.56 -1.26 -8.61
CA TRP A 196 -22.38 -1.05 -10.05
C TRP A 196 -23.44 -0.11 -10.64
N MET A 197 -24.71 -0.31 -10.29
CA MET A 197 -25.81 0.57 -10.72
C MET A 197 -25.67 1.99 -10.17
N LEU A 198 -25.23 2.15 -8.93
CA LEU A 198 -24.95 3.46 -8.33
C LEU A 198 -23.79 4.17 -9.05
N TYR A 199 -22.74 3.45 -9.43
CA TYR A 199 -21.59 4.02 -10.14
C TYR A 199 -21.88 4.35 -11.60
N ILE A 200 -22.67 3.53 -12.31
CA ILE A 200 -23.08 3.83 -13.69
C ILE A 200 -24.12 4.96 -13.72
N GLY A 201 -25.10 4.95 -12.81
CA GLY A 201 -26.27 5.81 -12.90
C GLY A 201 -26.16 7.16 -12.18
N ILE A 202 -25.35 7.27 -11.12
CA ILE A 202 -25.41 8.43 -10.20
C ILE A 202 -24.06 9.09 -10.02
N LYS A 203 -23.00 8.33 -9.71
CA LYS A 203 -21.67 8.91 -9.44
C LYS A 203 -20.78 9.04 -10.67
N GLY A 204 -21.10 8.37 -11.77
CA GLY A 204 -20.23 8.29 -12.95
C GLY A 204 -19.14 7.23 -12.76
N PHE A 205 -18.82 6.54 -13.86
CA PHE A 205 -17.85 5.43 -13.89
C PHE A 205 -16.49 5.84 -13.31
N GLU A 206 -16.03 7.06 -13.56
CA GLU A 206 -14.73 7.59 -13.12
C GLU A 206 -14.56 7.83 -11.61
N ASN A 207 -15.66 7.84 -10.85
CA ASN A 207 -15.65 8.16 -9.42
C ASN A 207 -15.59 6.92 -8.51
N ASN A 208 -15.38 5.73 -9.08
CA ASN A 208 -15.16 4.53 -8.28
C ASN A 208 -13.74 4.51 -7.67
N VAL A 209 -13.58 3.70 -6.60
CA VAL A 209 -12.35 3.63 -5.82
C VAL A 209 -11.15 3.14 -6.64
N ILE A 210 -11.34 2.21 -7.57
CA ILE A 210 -10.28 1.65 -8.42
C ILE A 210 -9.81 2.72 -9.42
N SER A 211 -10.72 3.37 -10.14
CA SER A 211 -10.39 4.47 -11.06
C SER A 211 -9.71 5.64 -10.36
N ARG A 212 -10.14 5.98 -9.13
CA ARG A 212 -9.45 6.98 -8.31
C ARG A 212 -8.04 6.54 -7.95
N THR A 213 -7.87 5.31 -7.48
CA THR A 213 -6.58 4.75 -7.09
C THR A 213 -5.60 4.74 -8.26
N ARG A 214 -6.03 4.26 -9.43
CA ARG A 214 -5.26 4.27 -10.69
C ARG A 214 -4.72 5.66 -11.02
N ARG A 215 -5.58 6.69 -10.97
CA ARG A 215 -5.19 8.09 -11.22
C ARG A 215 -4.23 8.61 -10.15
N ARG A 216 -4.44 8.26 -8.88
CA ARG A 216 -3.63 8.76 -7.76
C ARG A 216 -2.20 8.23 -7.74
N ILE A 217 -1.94 7.02 -8.24
CA ILE A 217 -0.59 6.43 -8.27
C ILE A 217 0.40 7.24 -9.12
N ILE A 218 -0.09 7.90 -10.18
CA ILE A 218 0.72 8.74 -11.07
C ILE A 218 0.55 10.25 -10.79
N ASP A 219 -0.29 10.63 -9.83
CA ASP A 219 -0.57 12.03 -9.49
C ASP A 219 0.64 12.66 -8.75
N PRO A 220 1.28 13.70 -9.33
CA PRO A 220 2.50 14.30 -8.78
C PRO A 220 2.27 15.02 -7.43
N THR A 221 1.01 15.27 -7.08
CA THR A 221 0.62 15.83 -5.77
C THR A 221 0.94 14.87 -4.64
N TYR A 222 0.84 13.56 -4.89
CA TYR A 222 0.93 12.52 -3.85
C TYR A 222 2.20 11.68 -3.95
N PHE A 223 2.71 11.46 -5.15
CA PHE A 223 3.93 10.69 -5.40
C PHE A 223 4.90 11.45 -6.29
N ASP A 224 6.20 11.30 -6.06
CA ASP A 224 7.23 11.96 -6.88
C ASP A 224 7.23 11.40 -8.30
N PRO A 225 6.97 12.16 -9.37
CA PRO A 225 6.95 11.64 -10.75
C PRO A 225 8.32 11.09 -11.20
N SER A 226 9.41 11.44 -10.52
CA SER A 226 10.74 10.92 -10.83
C SER A 226 11.12 9.62 -10.10
N ALA A 227 10.30 9.14 -9.16
CA ALA A 227 10.49 7.82 -8.55
C ALA A 227 10.18 6.70 -9.57
N PRO A 228 10.99 5.65 -9.71
CA PRO A 228 10.62 4.53 -10.58
C PRO A 228 9.39 3.78 -10.07
N ARG A 229 8.54 3.33 -11.01
CA ARG A 229 7.38 2.45 -10.78
C ARG A 229 7.65 1.08 -11.40
N CYS A 230 7.70 0.06 -10.57
CA CYS A 230 7.80 -1.32 -11.02
C CYS A 230 6.43 -1.99 -11.05
N TYR A 231 6.06 -2.59 -12.17
CA TYR A 231 4.83 -3.33 -12.34
C TYR A 231 5.14 -4.82 -12.43
N LEU A 232 4.58 -5.59 -11.49
CA LEU A 232 4.74 -7.03 -11.40
C LEU A 232 3.34 -7.62 -11.56
N TYR A 233 3.05 -8.27 -12.69
CA TYR A 233 1.71 -8.79 -12.97
C TYR A 233 1.76 -10.02 -13.86
N SER A 234 0.67 -10.80 -13.94
CA SER A 234 0.65 -12.02 -14.75
C SER A 234 -0.50 -12.10 -15.72
N LYS A 235 -0.24 -12.66 -16.91
CA LYS A 235 -1.27 -12.98 -17.89
C LYS A 235 -2.30 -14.00 -17.38
N SER A 236 -1.91 -14.84 -16.42
CA SER A 236 -2.79 -15.81 -15.77
C SER A 236 -3.48 -15.29 -14.51
N ASP A 237 -3.30 -14.00 -14.16
CA ASP A 237 -4.02 -13.40 -13.04
C ASP A 237 -5.54 -13.33 -13.35
N THR A 238 -6.29 -14.08 -12.56
CA THR A 238 -7.76 -14.17 -12.66
C THR A 238 -8.48 -13.01 -11.98
N LEU A 239 -7.84 -12.30 -11.05
CA LEU A 239 -8.44 -11.21 -10.30
C LEU A 239 -8.21 -9.86 -10.99
N ILE A 240 -6.97 -9.55 -11.36
CA ILE A 240 -6.61 -8.31 -12.05
C ILE A 240 -6.19 -8.65 -13.47
N ALA A 241 -6.85 -8.05 -14.46
CA ALA A 241 -6.54 -8.35 -15.85
C ALA A 241 -5.20 -7.70 -16.20
N TRP A 242 -4.26 -8.49 -16.73
CA TRP A 242 -2.93 -8.00 -17.10
C TRP A 242 -2.99 -6.84 -18.10
N GLN A 243 -4.00 -6.82 -18.97
CA GLN A 243 -4.20 -5.74 -19.93
C GLN A 243 -4.44 -4.39 -19.23
N ASP A 244 -5.15 -4.39 -18.10
CA ASP A 244 -5.42 -3.17 -17.34
C ASP A 244 -4.12 -2.61 -16.73
N VAL A 245 -3.22 -3.51 -16.31
CA VAL A 245 -1.92 -3.14 -15.75
C VAL A 245 -0.98 -2.66 -16.86
N SER A 246 -0.94 -3.37 -17.99
CA SER A 246 -0.19 -2.98 -19.19
C SER A 246 -0.62 -1.61 -19.72
N GLU A 247 -1.93 -1.32 -19.74
CA GLU A 247 -2.43 0.02 -20.07
C GLU A 247 -1.94 1.07 -19.06
N HIS A 248 -1.82 0.72 -17.78
CA HIS A 248 -1.32 1.67 -16.77
C HIS A 248 0.18 1.94 -16.91
N VAL A 249 0.94 0.92 -17.33
CA VAL A 249 2.35 1.07 -17.72
C VAL A 249 2.46 2.13 -18.81
N GLU A 250 1.69 1.99 -19.90
CA GLU A 250 1.68 2.95 -21.01
C GLU A 250 1.27 4.37 -20.56
N GLU A 251 0.23 4.49 -19.73
CA GLU A 251 -0.20 5.77 -19.13
C GLU A 251 0.93 6.42 -18.31
N THR A 252 1.67 5.61 -17.54
CA THR A 252 2.73 6.05 -16.65
C THR A 252 3.97 6.50 -17.43
N GLU A 253 4.36 5.74 -18.45
CA GLU A 253 5.44 6.11 -19.38
C GLU A 253 5.09 7.39 -20.15
N THR A 254 3.85 7.53 -20.61
CA THR A 254 3.35 8.75 -21.30
C THR A 254 3.41 9.96 -20.38
N ALA A 255 3.20 9.79 -19.08
CA ALA A 255 3.36 10.84 -18.08
C ALA A 255 4.84 11.18 -17.77
N GLY A 256 5.81 10.53 -18.43
CA GLY A 256 7.25 10.76 -18.25
C GLY A 256 7.81 10.16 -16.96
N ILE A 257 7.08 9.23 -16.35
CA ILE A 257 7.48 8.57 -15.11
C ILE A 257 8.32 7.33 -15.47
N PRO A 258 9.48 7.08 -14.80
CA PRO A 258 10.28 5.88 -15.09
C PRO A 258 9.54 4.59 -14.71
N VAL A 259 9.50 3.62 -15.63
CA VAL A 259 8.80 2.34 -15.44
C VAL A 259 9.75 1.14 -15.56
N ILE A 260 9.51 0.14 -14.72
CA ILE A 260 10.04 -1.22 -14.85
C ILE A 260 8.82 -2.14 -15.07
N ASP A 261 8.69 -2.73 -16.25
CA ASP A 261 7.56 -3.58 -16.63
C ASP A 261 7.94 -5.07 -16.61
N ILE A 262 7.32 -5.86 -15.73
CA ILE A 262 7.66 -7.27 -15.48
C ILE A 262 6.40 -8.15 -15.60
N PRO A 263 6.03 -8.56 -16.83
CA PRO A 263 4.94 -9.50 -17.06
C PRO A 263 5.36 -10.96 -16.82
N PHE A 264 4.60 -11.69 -16.01
CA PHE A 264 4.71 -13.13 -15.79
C PHE A 264 3.66 -13.89 -16.61
N GLU A 265 3.94 -15.13 -17.01
CA GLU A 265 3.01 -15.91 -17.84
C GLU A 265 1.94 -16.63 -17.01
N THR A 266 2.34 -17.34 -15.95
CA THR A 266 1.51 -18.37 -15.29
C THR A 266 1.19 -18.12 -13.82
N SER A 267 1.91 -17.23 -13.16
CA SER A 267 1.77 -17.01 -11.72
C SER A 267 0.38 -16.52 -11.31
N GLU A 268 -0.10 -16.99 -10.16
CA GLU A 268 -1.36 -16.54 -9.56
C GLU A 268 -1.29 -15.08 -9.08
N HIS A 269 -2.45 -14.48 -8.77
CA HIS A 269 -2.56 -13.14 -8.19
C HIS A 269 -1.71 -12.99 -6.92
N VAL A 270 -0.81 -12.00 -6.88
CA VAL A 270 0.15 -11.78 -5.78
C VAL A 270 1.02 -13.02 -5.51
N GLY A 271 1.14 -13.92 -6.49
CA GLY A 271 1.88 -15.17 -6.42
C GLY A 271 3.20 -15.14 -7.19
N HIS A 272 3.57 -14.00 -7.78
CA HIS A 272 4.71 -13.86 -8.68
C HIS A 272 6.04 -14.22 -8.00
N ALA A 273 6.25 -13.71 -6.78
CA ALA A 273 7.45 -14.00 -5.98
C ALA A 273 7.60 -15.47 -5.59
N LYS A 274 6.50 -16.25 -5.58
CA LYS A 274 6.53 -17.69 -5.32
C LYS A 274 6.85 -18.48 -6.59
N GLU A 275 6.31 -18.05 -7.72
CA GLU A 275 6.48 -18.73 -9.01
C GLU A 275 7.91 -18.58 -9.54
N ASP A 276 8.41 -17.34 -9.58
CA ASP A 276 9.76 -17.02 -10.06
C ASP A 276 10.40 -15.97 -9.11
N PRO A 277 10.93 -16.44 -7.97
CA PRO A 277 11.48 -15.57 -6.94
C PRO A 277 12.63 -14.71 -7.45
N GLN A 278 13.51 -15.28 -8.28
CA GLN A 278 14.69 -14.58 -8.77
C GLN A 278 14.28 -13.38 -9.62
N ARG A 279 13.45 -13.61 -10.65
CA ARG A 279 12.98 -12.52 -11.52
C ARG A 279 12.22 -11.44 -10.75
N TYR A 280 11.41 -11.86 -9.77
CA TYR A 280 10.64 -10.93 -8.94
C TYR A 280 11.53 -10.02 -8.09
N TRP A 281 12.46 -10.62 -7.32
CA TRP A 281 13.30 -9.85 -6.41
C TRP A 281 14.39 -9.07 -7.14
N ASP A 282 14.90 -9.56 -8.27
CA ASP A 282 15.80 -8.80 -9.14
C ASP A 282 15.13 -7.53 -9.66
N ALA A 283 13.84 -7.60 -10.03
CA ALA A 283 13.08 -6.41 -10.44
C ALA A 283 12.89 -5.42 -9.29
N VAL A 284 12.55 -5.89 -8.08
CA VAL A 284 12.44 -5.03 -6.88
C VAL A 284 13.78 -4.34 -6.58
N MET A 285 14.88 -5.08 -6.65
CA MET A 285 16.23 -4.54 -6.40
C MET A 285 16.67 -3.56 -7.50
N THR A 286 16.40 -3.86 -8.76
CA THR A 286 16.66 -2.96 -9.90
C THR A 286 15.91 -1.64 -9.74
N THR A 287 14.64 -1.71 -9.35
CA THR A 287 13.80 -0.54 -9.08
C THR A 287 14.40 0.33 -7.98
N TRP A 288 14.86 -0.29 -6.89
CA TRP A 288 15.54 0.44 -5.82
C TRP A 288 16.88 1.05 -6.26
N GLN A 289 17.69 0.31 -7.03
CA GLN A 289 18.95 0.79 -7.60
C GLN A 289 18.74 2.03 -8.48
N GLN A 290 17.70 2.04 -9.32
CA GLN A 290 17.38 3.17 -10.17
C GLN A 290 17.02 4.43 -9.37
N ALA A 291 16.29 4.28 -8.26
CA ALA A 291 16.00 5.38 -7.35
C ALA A 291 17.27 5.98 -6.72
N GLN A 292 18.23 5.13 -6.36
CA GLN A 292 19.50 5.54 -5.74
C GLN A 292 20.44 6.26 -6.72
N ILE A 293 20.52 5.81 -7.98
CA ILE A 293 21.31 6.49 -9.02
C ILE A 293 20.84 7.94 -9.18
N ARG A 294 19.52 8.16 -9.16
CA ARG A 294 18.93 9.51 -9.25
C ARG A 294 19.29 10.39 -8.05
N GLU A 295 19.19 9.87 -6.84
CA GLU A 295 19.51 10.65 -5.62
C GLU A 295 20.97 11.11 -5.63
N LYS A 296 21.90 10.32 -6.18
CA LYS A 296 23.32 10.70 -6.36
C LYS A 296 23.55 11.79 -7.43
N HIS A 297 22.70 11.88 -8.46
CA HIS A 297 22.85 12.84 -9.57
C HIS A 297 22.09 14.17 -9.36
N THR A 298 21.16 14.20 -8.41
CA THR A 298 20.49 15.45 -8.02
C THR A 298 21.38 16.14 -6.99
N PRO A 299 22.01 17.30 -7.28
CA PRO A 299 22.81 17.97 -6.27
C PRO A 299 21.90 18.27 -5.07
N HIS A 300 22.29 17.78 -3.89
CA HIS A 300 21.69 18.22 -2.65
C HIS A 300 21.79 19.74 -2.64
N LEU A 301 20.64 20.43 -2.77
CA LEU A 301 20.54 21.81 -2.36
C LEU A 301 20.90 21.81 -0.88
N THR A 302 22.16 22.09 -0.58
CA THR A 302 22.65 22.39 0.76
C THR A 302 21.83 23.57 1.25
N PHE A 303 20.79 23.29 2.03
CA PHE A 303 20.18 24.31 2.85
C PHE A 303 21.26 24.78 3.82
N SER A 304 21.67 26.04 3.62
CA SER A 304 22.60 26.79 4.46
C SER A 304 22.23 26.59 5.93
N GLU A 305 23.27 26.41 6.76
CA GLU A 305 23.21 26.46 8.21
C GLU A 305 22.56 27.78 8.68
N THR A 306 21.23 27.80 8.83
CA THR A 306 20.55 28.75 9.70
C THR A 306 19.35 28.08 10.34
N GLY A 307 19.57 27.60 11.58
CA GLY A 307 18.51 27.35 12.55
C GLY A 307 17.94 25.93 12.53
N CYS A 308 17.98 25.27 13.68
CA CYS A 308 17.14 24.13 13.99
C CYS A 308 15.68 24.58 13.86
N VAL A 309 15.06 24.37 12.70
CA VAL A 309 13.60 24.45 12.57
C VAL A 309 13.08 23.18 13.22
N VAL A 310 12.87 23.24 14.54
CA VAL A 310 11.81 22.45 15.15
C VAL A 310 10.57 22.81 14.36
N LEU A 311 10.13 21.91 13.47
CA LEU A 311 8.82 22.06 12.88
C LEU A 311 7.86 22.01 14.07
N ASP A 312 7.38 23.18 14.48
CA ASP A 312 6.13 23.32 15.21
C ASP A 312 5.06 22.78 14.27
N LEU A 313 4.95 21.46 14.20
CA LEU A 313 3.80 20.77 13.65
C LEU A 313 2.62 21.45 14.36
N PRO A 314 1.70 22.11 13.61
CA PRO A 314 0.58 22.77 14.25
C PRO A 314 -0.05 21.77 15.19
N LYS A 315 -0.23 22.14 16.46
CA LYS A 315 -0.87 21.28 17.47
C LYS A 315 -2.07 20.65 16.80
N PHE A 316 -1.96 19.35 16.53
CA PHE A 316 -2.95 18.62 15.78
C PHE A 316 -4.29 18.86 16.48
N PRO A 317 -5.38 19.16 15.77
CA PRO A 317 -6.68 19.20 16.42
C PRO A 317 -6.88 17.84 17.12
N GLU A 318 -7.04 17.87 18.44
CA GLU A 318 -7.39 16.67 19.22
C GLU A 318 -8.79 16.22 18.78
N PHE A 319 -8.84 15.35 17.77
CA PHE A 319 -10.07 14.69 17.37
C PHE A 319 -10.26 13.46 18.26
N SER A 320 -11.14 13.57 19.26
CA SER A 320 -11.36 12.49 20.21
C SER A 320 -12.03 11.30 19.53
N GLU A 321 -11.48 10.09 19.71
CA GLU A 321 -12.08 8.83 19.27
C GLU A 321 -13.53 8.64 19.79
N ARG A 322 -13.92 9.38 20.85
CA ARG A 322 -15.25 9.32 21.48
C ARG A 322 -16.35 9.96 20.64
N GLU A 323 -16.03 10.79 19.65
CA GLU A 323 -17.04 11.47 18.83
C GLU A 323 -17.66 10.58 17.74
N TRP A 324 -17.03 9.46 17.38
CA TRP A 324 -17.50 8.63 16.26
C TRP A 324 -17.87 7.21 16.72
N LYS A 325 -19.17 6.92 16.76
CA LYS A 325 -19.70 5.57 17.00
C LYS A 325 -19.77 4.80 15.69
N ASP A 326 -19.69 3.47 15.72
CA ASP A 326 -19.85 2.64 14.50
C ASP A 326 -21.21 2.86 13.81
N THR A 327 -22.22 3.36 14.52
CA THR A 327 -23.50 3.80 13.96
C THR A 327 -23.38 4.99 12.99
N ASP A 328 -22.33 5.80 13.11
CA ASP A 328 -22.08 6.94 12.21
C ASP A 328 -21.55 6.49 10.85
N SER A 329 -21.03 5.25 10.74
CA SER A 329 -20.66 4.65 9.44
C SER A 329 -21.90 4.23 8.64
N LEU A 330 -22.93 3.71 9.30
CA LEU A 330 -24.25 3.43 8.70
C LEU A 330 -25.01 4.71 8.38
N ARG A 331 -24.96 5.70 9.28
CA ARG A 331 -25.59 7.01 9.08
C ARG A 331 -24.96 7.77 7.92
N ASN A 332 -23.63 7.76 7.80
CA ASN A 332 -22.93 8.34 6.65
C ASN A 332 -23.03 7.49 5.38
N PHE A 333 -23.15 6.16 5.47
CA PHE A 333 -23.51 5.33 4.29
C PHE A 333 -24.88 5.76 3.74
N LEU A 334 -25.84 6.02 4.62
CA LEU A 334 -27.16 6.55 4.26
C LEU A 334 -27.12 8.04 3.84
N GLU A 335 -26.22 8.87 4.38
CA GLU A 335 -26.00 10.24 3.91
C GLU A 335 -25.18 10.33 2.62
N VAL A 336 -24.38 9.32 2.28
CA VAL A 336 -23.76 9.14 0.95
C VAL A 336 -24.77 8.57 -0.06
N MET A 337 -25.91 8.02 0.42
CA MET A 337 -27.08 7.63 -0.39
C MET A 337 -28.17 8.72 -0.46
N ARG A 338 -28.02 9.82 0.28
CA ARG A 338 -28.78 11.05 0.05
C ARG A 338 -27.85 11.98 -0.72
N TRP A 339 -28.36 12.61 -1.77
CA TRP A 339 -27.66 13.52 -2.71
C TRP A 339 -26.98 12.81 -3.87
#